data_AF-A0A800JAI9-F1
#
_entry.id   AF-A0A800JAI9-F1
#
_cell.length_a   1.000
_cell.length_b   1.000
_cell.length_c   1.000
_cell.angle_alpha   90.00
_cell.angle_beta   90.00
_cell.angle_gamma   90.00
#
_symmetry.space_group_name_H-M   'P 1'
#
loop_
_entity.id
_entity.type
_entity.pdbx_description
1 polymer ?
#
loop_
_entity_poly.entity_id
_entity_poly.type
_entity_poly.pdbx_seq_one_letter_code
_entity_poly.pdbx_strand_id
1 'polypeptide(L)'
;MSPPDKSYLKVLSELEQWGSYETSAQPRDISKLEGIRLLLKDLGHPERAFKIIHIAGTNGKGLTATMISRLLCIQGFATGCYTSPHLIDIRERIAL
;
A
#
# COMPACT_ATOMS: atom_id res chain seq x y z
N MET A 1 13.80 12.65 -6.34
CA MET A 1 13.02 12.47 -5.09
C MET A 1 13.83 13.09 -3.97
N SER A 2 13.26 14.02 -3.20
CA SER A 2 14.00 14.65 -2.10
C SER A 2 14.43 13.59 -1.07
N PRO A 3 15.62 13.74 -0.44
CA PRO A 3 16.03 12.83 0.61
C PRO A 3 15.00 12.81 1.74
N PRO A 4 14.74 11.64 2.35
CA PRO A 4 13.88 11.56 3.52
C PRO A 4 14.47 12.42 4.66
N ASP A 5 13.60 13.16 5.35
CA ASP A 5 14.01 13.94 6.51
C ASP A 5 14.06 13.06 7.78
N LYS A 6 14.53 13.65 8.89
CA LYS A 6 14.62 12.95 10.19
C LYS A 6 13.26 12.50 10.72
N SER A 7 12.17 13.21 10.37
CA SER A 7 10.81 12.87 10.80
C SER A 7 10.33 11.61 10.11
N TYR A 8 10.54 11.52 8.80
CA TYR A 8 10.23 10.35 7.99
C TYR A 8 10.93 9.10 8.52
N LEU A 9 12.24 9.18 8.76
CA LEU A 9 13.02 8.02 9.23
C LEU A 9 12.55 7.53 10.59
N LYS A 10 12.17 8.45 11.48
CA LYS A 10 11.58 8.12 12.78
C LYS A 10 10.27 7.33 12.62
N VAL A 11 9.33 7.86 11.83
CA VAL A 11 8.04 7.19 11.58
C VAL A 11 8.24 5.82 10.93
N LEU A 12 9.15 5.71 9.95
CA LEU A 12 9.46 4.44 9.32
C LEU A 12 9.97 3.41 10.33
N SER A 13 10.89 3.81 11.21
CA SER A 13 11.41 2.92 12.26
C SER A 13 10.33 2.46 13.24
N GLU A 14 9.36 3.31 13.57
CA GLU A 14 8.22 2.97 14.43
C GLU A 14 7.29 1.96 13.73
N LEU A 15 7.00 2.18 12.44
CA LEU A 15 6.17 1.28 11.63
C LEU A 15 6.81 -0.11 11.45
N GLU A 16 8.13 -0.16 11.27
CA GLU A 16 8.87 -1.43 11.15
C GLU A 16 8.77 -2.28 12.43
N GLN A 17 8.71 -1.65 13.60
CA GLN A 17 8.56 -2.34 14.89
C GLN A 17 7.16 -2.95 15.09
N TRP A 18 6.13 -2.40 14.44
CA TRP A 18 4.73 -2.88 14.57
C TRP A 18 4.43 -4.12 13.73
N GLY A 19 5.48 -4.76 13.21
CA GLY A 19 5.41 -5.98 12.43
C GLY A 19 5.66 -5.69 10.96
N SER A 20 6.90 -5.35 10.62
CA SER A 20 7.39 -5.40 9.25
C SER A 20 7.15 -6.78 8.67
N TYR A 21 6.26 -6.86 7.67
CA TYR A 21 5.89 -8.10 6.99
C TYR A 21 7.08 -8.75 6.27
N GLU A 22 8.09 -7.96 5.90
CA GLU A 22 9.25 -8.43 5.15
C GLU A 22 10.32 -9.06 6.05
N THR A 23 10.41 -8.62 7.31
CA THR A 23 11.46 -9.04 8.26
C THR A 23 10.94 -9.85 9.45
N SER A 24 9.67 -9.69 9.83
CA SER A 24 9.01 -10.40 10.91
C SER A 24 7.71 -11.02 10.42
N ALA A 25 7.83 -12.12 9.66
CA ALA A 25 6.72 -12.91 9.16
C ALA A 25 6.05 -13.73 10.30
N GLN A 26 5.49 -13.04 11.30
CA GLN A 26 4.55 -13.66 12.23
C GLN A 26 3.28 -13.98 11.44
N PRO A 27 2.85 -15.25 11.35
CA PRO A 27 1.63 -15.61 10.63
C PRO A 27 0.45 -14.89 11.26
N ARG A 28 -0.13 -13.92 10.55
CA ARG A 28 -1.40 -13.33 10.95
C ARG A 28 -2.52 -14.20 10.42
N ASP A 29 -3.54 -14.37 11.24
CA ASP A 29 -4.78 -15.00 10.82
C ASP A 29 -5.49 -14.09 9.80
N ILE A 30 -5.26 -14.37 8.51
CA ILE A 30 -5.81 -13.61 7.38
C ILE A 30 -7.33 -13.68 7.28
N SER A 31 -7.98 -14.57 8.03
CA SER A 31 -9.44 -14.58 8.16
C SER A 31 -9.95 -13.40 9.01
N LYS A 32 -9.08 -12.77 9.81
CA LYS A 32 -9.44 -11.67 10.70
C LYS A 32 -9.19 -10.33 10.05
N LEU A 33 -10.28 -9.69 9.61
CA LEU A 33 -10.27 -8.32 9.09
C LEU A 33 -10.69 -7.27 10.14
N GLU A 34 -10.92 -7.66 11.39
CA GLU A 34 -11.52 -6.76 12.38
C GLU A 34 -10.63 -5.55 12.70
N GLY A 35 -9.31 -5.76 12.85
CA GLY A 35 -8.38 -4.67 13.13
C GLY A 35 -8.37 -3.60 12.04
N ILE A 36 -8.37 -4.01 10.76
CA ILE A 36 -8.42 -3.05 9.66
C ILE A 36 -9.80 -2.40 9.54
N ARG A 37 -10.89 -3.13 9.83
CA ARG A 37 -12.25 -2.56 9.83
C ARG A 37 -12.42 -1.47 10.89
N LEU A 38 -11.89 -1.68 12.10
CA LEU A 38 -11.89 -0.69 13.17
C LEU A 38 -11.07 0.55 12.76
N LEU A 39 -9.86 0.35 12.25
CA LEU A 39 -9.03 1.46 11.76
C LEU A 39 -9.72 2.28 10.67
N LEU A 40 -10.31 1.63 9.66
CA LEU A 40 -11.03 2.33 8.59
C LEU A 40 -12.25 3.07 9.11
N LYS A 41 -12.96 2.53 10.10
CA LYS A 41 -14.07 3.23 10.77
C LYS A 41 -13.58 4.50 11.47
N ASP A 42 -12.48 4.42 12.22
CA ASP A 42 -11.91 5.57 12.93
C ASP A 42 -11.40 6.66 11.96
N LEU A 43 -10.96 6.25 10.76
CA LEU A 43 -10.55 7.15 9.68
C LEU A 43 -11.71 7.67 8.82
N GLY A 44 -12.96 7.30 9.12
CA GLY A 44 -14.14 7.79 8.39
C GLY A 44 -14.38 7.13 7.03
N HIS A 45 -13.96 5.87 6.86
CA HIS A 45 -14.12 5.07 5.65
C HIS A 45 -13.51 5.66 4.36
N PRO A 46 -12.21 6.04 4.35
CA PRO A 46 -11.56 6.63 3.18
C PRO A 46 -11.55 5.68 1.96
N GLU A 47 -11.58 4.37 2.18
CA GLU A 47 -11.64 3.35 1.13
C GLU A 47 -12.89 3.48 0.25
N ARG A 48 -13.95 4.13 0.74
CA ARG A 48 -15.23 4.30 0.02
C ARG A 48 -15.26 5.54 -0.88
N ALA A 49 -14.26 6.41 -0.77
CA ALA A 49 -14.18 7.64 -1.57
C ALA A 49 -13.70 7.39 -3.02
N PHE A 50 -13.21 6.19 -3.33
CA PHE A 50 -12.54 5.89 -4.59
C PHE A 50 -13.23 4.75 -5.36
N LYS A 51 -13.05 4.75 -6.69
CA LYS A 51 -13.30 3.57 -7.52
C LYS A 51 -12.08 2.67 -7.44
N ILE A 52 -12.26 1.42 -7.04
CA ILE A 52 -11.16 0.49 -6.74
C ILE A 52 -11.12 -0.63 -7.76
N ILE A 53 -9.92 -0.89 -8.31
CA ILE A 53 -9.59 -2.11 -9.06
C ILE A 53 -8.76 -2.98 -8.13
N HIS A 54 -9.29 -4.14 -7.75
CA HIS A 54 -8.59 -5.09 -6.87
C HIS A 54 -7.98 -6.23 -7.68
N ILE A 55 -6.67 -6.41 -7.56
CA ILE A 55 -5.90 -7.38 -8.36
C ILE A 55 -5.37 -8.48 -7.44
N ALA A 56 -5.84 -9.71 -7.65
CA ALA A 56 -5.41 -10.92 -6.95
C ALA A 56 -4.85 -11.97 -7.93
N GLY A 57 -4.08 -12.93 -7.42
CA GLY A 57 -3.48 -14.00 -8.22
C GLY A 57 -2.08 -14.39 -7.75
N THR A 58 -1.51 -15.46 -8.29
CA THR A 58 -0.18 -15.93 -7.88
C THR A 58 0.92 -15.03 -8.43
N ASN A 59 0.88 -14.74 -9.74
CA ASN A 59 1.93 -14.01 -10.46
C ASN A 59 1.35 -12.78 -11.19
N GLY A 60 2.22 -11.83 -11.55
CA GLY A 60 1.87 -10.71 -12.43
C GLY A 60 1.10 -9.54 -11.79
N LYS A 61 0.53 -9.70 -10.59
CA LYS A 61 -0.29 -8.67 -9.91
C LYS A 61 0.31 -7.27 -9.91
N GLY A 62 1.58 -7.13 -9.52
CA GLY A 62 2.26 -5.84 -9.43
C GLY A 62 2.45 -5.19 -10.81
N LEU A 63 2.81 -6.00 -11.82
CA LEU A 63 2.93 -5.53 -13.19
C LEU A 63 1.58 -5.09 -13.75
N THR A 64 0.53 -5.91 -13.56
CA THR A 64 -0.83 -5.58 -13.98
C THR A 64 -1.34 -4.31 -13.30
N ALA A 65 -1.13 -4.15 -11.99
CA ALA A 65 -1.49 -2.94 -11.24
C ALA A 65 -0.80 -1.69 -11.83
N THR A 66 0.50 -1.81 -12.09
CA THR A 66 1.31 -0.72 -12.65
C THR A 66 0.84 -0.35 -14.06
N MET A 67 0.61 -1.33 -14.93
CA MET A 67 0.12 -1.09 -16.30
C MET A 67 -1.25 -0.42 -16.29
N ILE A 68 -2.19 -0.90 -15.48
CA ILE A 68 -3.53 -0.31 -15.37
C ILE A 68 -3.44 1.12 -14.85
N SER A 69 -2.68 1.37 -13.79
CA SER A 69 -2.49 2.71 -13.23
C SER A 69 -1.93 3.67 -14.27
N ARG A 70 -0.89 3.27 -15.01
CA ARG A 70 -0.30 4.11 -16.07
C ARG A 70 -1.28 4.41 -17.19
N LEU A 71 -2.04 3.41 -17.65
CA LEU A 71 -3.05 3.62 -18.69
C LEU A 71 -4.13 4.60 -18.23
N LEU A 72 -4.62 4.47 -16.99
CA LEU A 72 -5.60 5.39 -16.43
C LEU A 72 -5.05 6.82 -16.29
N CYS A 73 -3.81 6.98 -15.82
CA CYS A 73 -3.16 8.29 -15.79
C CYS A 73 -3.03 8.90 -17.18
N ILE A 74 -2.65 8.13 -18.21
CA ILE A 74 -2.56 8.58 -19.60
C ILE A 74 -3.93 9.05 -20.13
N GLN A 75 -5.02 8.41 -19.69
CA GLN A 75 -6.38 8.81 -20.02
C GLN A 75 -6.90 10.00 -19.19
N GLY A 76 -6.07 10.60 -18.33
CA GLY A 76 -6.39 11.80 -17.56
C GLY A 76 -7.02 11.55 -16.18
N PHE A 77 -7.05 10.31 -15.69
CA PHE A 77 -7.57 10.00 -14.35
C PHE A 77 -6.50 10.20 -13.28
N ALA A 78 -6.85 10.87 -12.17
CA ALA A 78 -6.05 10.86 -10.96
C ALA A 78 -6.08 9.44 -10.34
N THR A 79 -4.98 8.71 -10.45
CA THR A 79 -4.95 7.27 -10.17
C THR A 79 -3.85 6.92 -9.18
N GLY A 80 -4.24 6.52 -7.96
CA GLY A 80 -3.31 5.89 -7.02
C GLY A 80 -3.06 4.41 -7.36
N CYS A 81 -1.85 3.92 -7.07
CA CYS A 81 -1.49 2.51 -7.21
C CYS A 81 -0.84 1.99 -5.93
N TYR A 82 -1.37 0.88 -5.40
CA TYR A 82 -0.78 0.18 -4.26
C TYR A 82 -0.16 -1.14 -4.70
N THR A 83 1.14 -1.35 -4.42
CA THR A 83 1.85 -2.60 -4.71
C THR A 83 2.74 -3.04 -3.55
N SER A 84 3.04 -4.35 -3.48
CA SER A 84 3.94 -4.92 -2.46
C SER A 84 4.55 -6.24 -2.96
N PRO A 85 5.76 -6.64 -2.52
CA PRO A 85 6.70 -5.84 -1.72
C PRO A 85 7.30 -4.66 -2.52
N HIS A 86 8.11 -3.85 -1.86
CA HIS A 86 8.94 -2.83 -2.51
C HIS A 86 10.33 -3.40 -2.83
N LEU A 87 11.07 -2.80 -3.77
CA LEU A 87 12.40 -3.28 -4.15
C LEU A 87 13.53 -2.50 -3.47
N ILE A 88 13.44 -1.17 -3.44
CA ILE A 88 14.50 -0.29 -2.92
C ILE A 88 13.95 0.59 -1.79
N ASP A 89 12.74 1.13 -1.95
CA ASP A 89 12.17 2.12 -1.06
C ASP A 89 10.69 1.85 -0.78
N ILE A 90 10.29 1.89 0.49
CA ILE A 90 8.90 1.65 0.93
C ILE A 90 7.89 2.58 0.24
N ARG A 91 8.35 3.75 -0.22
CA ARG A 91 7.54 4.72 -0.97
C ARG A 91 7.08 4.17 -2.32
N GLU A 92 7.73 3.15 -2.86
CA GLU A 92 7.27 2.43 -4.06
C GLU A 92 5.89 1.79 -3.87
N ARG A 93 5.51 1.48 -2.63
CA ARG A 93 4.24 0.81 -2.35
C ARG A 93 3.03 1.68 -2.61
N ILE A 94 3.16 3.01 -2.56
CA ILE A 94 2.07 3.97 -2.76
C ILE A 94 2.52 4.97 -3.81
N ALA A 95 2.06 4.77 -5.05
CA ALA A 95 2.32 5.66 -6.17
C ALA A 95 1.06 6.46 -6.54
N LEU A 96 1.28 7.66 -7.10
CA LEU A 96 0.25 8.58 -7.61
C LEU A 96 0.48 8.88 -9.10
#